data_AF-A0A9E0ILH7-F1
#
_entry.id   AF-A0A9E0ILH7-F1
#
_cell.length_a   1.000
_cell.length_b   1.000
_cell.length_c   1.000
_cell.angle_alpha   90.00
_cell.angle_beta   90.00
_cell.angle_gamma   90.00
#
_symmetry.space_group_name_H-M   'P 1'
#
loop_
_entity.id
_entity.type
_entity.pdbx_description
1 polymer ?
#
loop_
_entity_poly.entity_id
_entity_poly.type
_entity_poly.pdbx_seq_one_letter_code
_entity_poly.pdbx_strand_id
1 'polypeptide(L)'
;MSRTTPLRRPALRRGRSLVLAAAGLLVATASHGQPGPGAARSAPSPGATADLGPALVRALTVGPADRLTELGQRGPSSALAAALGSADPVLRRAAIAAAPASADAWTLLPALAGVAAGWDRFAAVAAAEAALHIARHLGPTSAVGIEDDEVDAAQAGWRTLARAPTAWPRVRVAAVEITARLRALADEIPTLTPPVPGPAGLPPDLTELLADADPAVRRAAAEAVPAPMPVLARVPLAGMVERDPVPGVALAAAQALCGELAGGADAAPVLAALGPAGLARLAALLSAPDLAGQPAGAVIDAARCLAADDSAASRAALRAARVHAAPVARRLLPRGGAGGGPRR
;
A
#
# COMPACT_ATOMS: atom_id res chain seq x y z
N MET A 1 53.41 40.25 4.43
CA MET A 1 53.90 39.19 5.33
C MET A 1 52.73 38.74 6.20
N SER A 2 51.93 37.80 5.72
CA SER A 2 50.74 37.30 6.41
C SER A 2 51.05 35.92 6.99
N ARG A 3 51.05 35.82 8.33
CA ARG A 3 51.35 34.58 9.06
C ARG A 3 50.10 33.70 9.10
N THR A 4 50.23 32.50 8.56
CA THR A 4 49.23 31.43 8.57
C THR A 4 49.41 30.59 9.84
N THR A 5 48.37 30.49 10.66
CA THR A 5 48.35 29.62 11.85
C THR A 5 47.68 28.29 11.49
N PRO A 6 48.29 27.12 11.74
CA PRO A 6 47.64 25.84 11.48
C PRO A 6 46.78 25.39 12.67
N LEU A 7 45.52 25.04 12.40
CA LEU A 7 44.61 24.41 13.34
C LEU A 7 44.97 22.93 13.55
N ARG A 8 45.30 22.58 14.79
CA ARG A 8 45.45 21.20 15.29
C ARG A 8 44.12 20.45 15.21
N ARG A 9 44.13 19.25 14.63
CA ARG A 9 43.04 18.26 14.75
C ARG A 9 43.23 17.43 16.03
N PRO A 10 42.19 17.23 16.87
CA PRO A 10 42.23 16.24 17.93
C PRO A 10 41.79 14.85 17.43
N ALA A 11 42.41 13.83 18.01
CA ALA A 11 42.21 12.42 17.76
C ALA A 11 40.82 11.92 18.21
N LEU A 12 40.13 11.17 17.33
CA LEU A 12 38.91 10.45 17.67
C LEU A 12 39.27 9.12 18.36
N ARG A 13 38.98 9.05 19.66
CA ARG A 13 38.97 7.82 20.47
C ARG A 13 37.86 6.89 20.00
N ARG A 14 38.19 5.61 19.80
CA ARG A 14 37.25 4.49 19.65
C ARG A 14 36.50 4.27 20.96
N GLY A 15 35.20 4.56 20.99
CA GLY A 15 34.28 4.16 22.03
C GLY A 15 33.46 2.95 21.57
N ARG A 16 33.71 1.78 22.17
CA ARG A 16 32.80 0.63 22.14
C ARG A 16 31.62 0.95 23.06
N SER A 17 30.41 0.91 22.52
CA SER A 17 29.18 0.87 23.32
C SER A 17 28.35 -0.32 22.88
N LEU A 18 28.36 -1.35 23.73
CA LEU A 18 27.32 -2.36 23.83
C LEU A 18 26.05 -1.67 24.32
N VAL A 19 24.95 -1.83 23.60
CA VAL A 19 23.61 -1.58 24.12
C VAL A 19 22.79 -2.84 23.86
N LEU A 20 22.60 -3.60 24.95
CA LEU A 20 21.48 -4.52 25.09
C LEU A 20 20.21 -3.67 25.18
N ALA A 21 19.27 -3.87 24.25
CA ALA A 21 17.90 -3.40 24.41
C ALA A 21 16.98 -4.61 24.59
N ALA A 22 16.31 -4.61 25.73
CA ALA A 22 15.44 -5.67 26.23
C ALA A 22 14.15 -5.79 25.42
N ALA A 23 13.73 -7.03 25.20
CA ALA A 23 12.40 -7.37 24.71
C ALA A 23 11.36 -7.11 25.81
N GLY A 24 10.55 -6.07 25.65
CA GLY A 24 9.36 -5.83 26.47
C GLY A 24 8.17 -6.61 25.90
N LEU A 25 7.81 -7.71 26.56
CA LEU A 25 6.59 -8.46 26.32
C LEU A 25 5.42 -7.72 27.01
N LEU A 26 4.59 -7.01 26.24
CA LEU A 26 3.34 -6.44 26.73
C LEU A 26 2.24 -7.51 26.65
N VAL A 27 1.89 -8.05 27.82
CA VAL A 27 0.69 -8.86 28.01
C VAL A 27 -0.49 -7.91 28.12
N ALA A 28 -1.34 -7.86 27.09
CA ALA A 28 -2.62 -7.16 27.15
C ALA A 28 -3.59 -7.97 28.01
N THR A 29 -4.07 -7.36 29.10
CA THR A 29 -5.14 -7.90 29.93
C THR A 29 -6.48 -7.66 29.24
N ALA A 30 -7.17 -8.74 28.84
CA ALA A 30 -8.49 -8.68 28.24
C ALA A 30 -9.55 -8.18 29.24
N SER A 31 -10.20 -7.07 28.91
CA SER A 31 -11.40 -6.58 29.59
C SER A 31 -12.60 -7.44 29.16
N HIS A 32 -13.27 -8.09 30.12
CA HIS A 32 -14.49 -8.86 29.88
C HIS A 32 -15.70 -7.92 29.72
N GLY A 33 -16.01 -7.54 28.48
CA GLY A 33 -17.32 -7.01 28.11
C GLY A 33 -18.35 -8.14 27.97
N GLN A 34 -19.55 -7.99 28.56
CA GLN A 34 -20.62 -8.97 28.39
C GLN A 34 -21.11 -9.01 26.93
N PRO A 35 -21.34 -10.20 26.34
CA PRO A 35 -21.88 -10.31 24.98
C PRO A 35 -23.36 -9.90 24.95
N GLY A 36 -23.69 -8.99 24.03
CA GLY A 36 -25.07 -8.64 23.73
C GLY A 36 -25.85 -9.82 23.09
N PRO A 37 -27.19 -9.82 23.14
CA PRO A 37 -28.03 -10.90 22.64
C PRO A 37 -28.11 -10.83 21.10
N GLY A 38 -27.12 -11.35 20.41
CA GLY A 38 -27.07 -11.43 18.95
C GLY A 38 -26.59 -12.78 18.48
N ALA A 39 -27.50 -13.59 17.93
CA ALA A 39 -27.29 -14.83 17.17
C ALA A 39 -26.26 -15.82 17.76
N ALA A 40 -26.75 -16.89 18.40
CA ALA A 40 -25.95 -18.05 18.77
C ALA A 40 -25.31 -18.69 17.52
N ARG A 41 -24.09 -18.24 17.16
CA ARG A 41 -23.25 -18.91 16.18
C ARG A 41 -22.90 -20.28 16.76
N SER A 42 -23.41 -21.34 16.14
CA SER A 42 -23.12 -22.73 16.55
C SER A 42 -21.61 -22.92 16.60
N ALA A 43 -21.08 -23.22 17.80
CA ALA A 43 -19.67 -23.49 17.96
C ALA A 43 -19.26 -24.66 17.06
N PRO A 44 -18.17 -24.54 16.27
CA PRO A 44 -17.72 -25.63 15.41
C PRO A 44 -17.37 -26.86 16.26
N SER A 45 -17.74 -28.06 15.78
CA SER A 45 -17.43 -29.31 16.48
C SER A 45 -15.91 -29.48 16.64
N PRO A 46 -15.41 -29.84 17.83
CA PRO A 46 -13.97 -29.90 18.14
C PRO A 46 -13.17 -30.90 17.28
N GLY A 47 -13.84 -31.83 16.58
CA GLY A 47 -13.17 -32.74 15.64
C GLY A 47 -12.74 -32.10 14.32
N ALA A 48 -13.38 -31.01 13.88
CA ALA A 48 -13.10 -30.41 12.58
C ALA A 48 -11.74 -29.66 12.52
N THR A 49 -11.20 -29.25 13.66
CA THR A 49 -9.92 -28.51 13.74
C THR A 49 -8.71 -29.42 13.70
N ALA A 50 -8.79 -30.63 14.28
CA ALA A 50 -7.68 -31.58 14.37
C ALA A 50 -7.25 -32.13 13.01
N ASP A 51 -8.19 -32.28 12.07
CA ASP A 51 -7.94 -32.91 10.77
C ASP A 51 -7.49 -31.93 9.67
N LEU A 52 -7.60 -30.62 9.89
CA LEU A 52 -7.28 -29.62 8.86
C LEU A 52 -5.79 -29.63 8.50
N GLY A 53 -4.90 -29.75 9.48
CA GLY A 53 -3.45 -29.70 9.26
C GLY A 53 -2.94 -30.79 8.29
N PRO A 54 -3.17 -32.08 8.58
CA PRO A 54 -2.82 -33.17 7.68
C PRO A 54 -3.47 -33.05 6.30
N ALA A 55 -4.71 -32.55 6.22
CA ALA A 55 -5.41 -32.34 4.96
C ALA A 55 -4.75 -31.25 4.10
N LEU A 56 -4.35 -30.13 4.71
CA LEU A 56 -3.64 -29.03 4.04
C LEU A 56 -2.29 -29.49 3.49
N VAL A 57 -1.51 -30.21 4.30
CA VAL A 57 -0.20 -30.74 3.88
C VAL A 57 -0.36 -31.71 2.70
N ARG A 58 -1.33 -32.62 2.77
CA ARG A 58 -1.63 -33.54 1.66
C ARG A 58 -2.07 -32.80 0.40
N ALA A 59 -2.92 -31.80 0.54
CA ALA A 59 -3.40 -31.00 -0.59
C ALA A 59 -2.27 -30.27 -1.30
N LEU A 60 -1.34 -29.66 -0.55
CA LEU A 60 -0.19 -28.96 -1.13
C LEU A 60 0.82 -29.90 -1.81
N THR A 61 1.00 -31.11 -1.28
CA THR A 61 2.07 -32.03 -1.73
C THR A 61 1.66 -32.91 -2.91
N VAL A 62 0.43 -33.44 -2.88
CA VAL A 62 -0.06 -34.43 -3.87
C VAL A 62 -1.49 -34.19 -4.34
N GLY A 63 -2.16 -33.17 -3.80
CA GLY A 63 -3.54 -32.86 -4.13
C GLY A 63 -3.69 -32.00 -5.39
N PRO A 64 -4.91 -31.94 -5.96
CA PRO A 64 -5.22 -30.98 -7.01
C PRO A 64 -5.21 -29.55 -6.44
N ALA A 65 -4.89 -28.56 -7.28
CA ALA A 65 -4.65 -27.19 -6.85
C ALA A 65 -5.88 -26.51 -6.19
N ASP A 66 -7.08 -26.87 -6.62
CA ASP A 66 -8.37 -26.43 -6.07
C ASP A 66 -8.63 -26.94 -4.65
N ARG A 67 -7.99 -28.04 -4.23
CA ARG A 67 -8.23 -28.64 -2.92
C ARG A 67 -7.84 -27.70 -1.77
N LEU A 68 -6.81 -26.88 -1.92
CA LEU A 68 -6.43 -25.89 -0.90
C LEU A 68 -7.50 -24.81 -0.75
N THR A 69 -8.11 -24.38 -1.86
CA THR A 69 -9.24 -23.44 -1.86
C THR A 69 -10.45 -24.03 -1.13
N GLU A 70 -10.83 -25.28 -1.45
CA GLU A 70 -11.94 -25.96 -0.77
C GLU A 70 -11.70 -26.15 0.74
N LEU A 71 -10.44 -26.41 1.14
CA LEU A 71 -10.06 -26.54 2.54
C LEU A 71 -10.05 -25.18 3.24
N GLY A 72 -9.62 -24.11 2.57
CA GLY A 72 -9.72 -22.75 3.07
C GLY A 72 -11.17 -22.32 3.32
N GLN A 73 -12.06 -22.60 2.37
CA GLN A 73 -13.49 -22.25 2.47
C GLN A 73 -14.23 -22.97 3.60
N ARG A 74 -13.85 -24.22 3.88
CA ARG A 74 -14.53 -25.06 4.89
C ARG A 74 -13.84 -25.04 6.26
N GLY A 75 -12.55 -24.71 6.29
CA GLY A 75 -11.76 -24.70 7.52
C GLY A 75 -12.09 -23.49 8.39
N PRO A 76 -12.16 -23.64 9.72
CA PRO A 76 -12.31 -22.50 10.60
C PRO A 76 -11.04 -21.62 10.54
N SER A 77 -11.22 -20.30 10.48
CA SER A 77 -10.11 -19.34 10.37
C SER A 77 -9.11 -19.47 11.53
N SER A 78 -9.56 -19.82 12.74
CA SER A 78 -8.68 -20.09 13.89
C SER A 78 -7.72 -21.25 13.67
N ALA A 79 -8.13 -22.31 12.97
CA ALA A 79 -7.25 -23.43 12.64
C ALA A 79 -6.24 -23.05 11.54
N LEU A 80 -6.66 -22.22 10.56
CA LEU A 80 -5.73 -21.66 9.57
C LEU A 80 -4.70 -20.73 10.24
N ALA A 81 -5.12 -19.88 11.19
CA ALA A 81 -4.22 -19.02 11.96
C ALA A 81 -3.20 -19.83 12.77
N ALA A 82 -3.64 -20.92 13.43
CA ALA A 82 -2.73 -21.84 14.12
C ALA A 82 -1.72 -22.50 13.15
N ALA A 83 -2.18 -22.91 11.96
CA ALA A 83 -1.33 -23.49 10.93
C ALA A 83 -0.31 -22.48 10.36
N LEU A 84 -0.68 -21.20 10.23
CA LEU A 84 0.24 -20.11 9.88
C LEU A 84 1.35 -19.92 10.94
N GLY A 85 1.01 -20.09 12.22
CA GLY A 85 1.97 -20.03 13.33
C GLY A 85 2.82 -21.29 13.51
N SER A 86 2.54 -22.38 12.78
CA SER A 86 3.24 -23.66 12.94
C SER A 86 4.73 -23.56 12.58
N ALA A 87 5.58 -24.30 13.30
CA ALA A 87 6.99 -24.46 12.96
C ALA A 87 7.22 -25.34 11.71
N ASP A 88 6.23 -26.15 11.31
CA ASP A 88 6.29 -26.95 10.09
C ASP A 88 6.15 -26.03 8.84
N PRO A 89 7.21 -25.90 8.02
CA PRO A 89 7.19 -25.01 6.87
C PRO A 89 6.21 -25.47 5.78
N VAL A 90 5.92 -26.76 5.66
CA VAL A 90 4.99 -27.30 4.65
C VAL A 90 3.56 -26.96 5.06
N LEU A 91 3.20 -27.21 6.31
CA LEU A 91 1.90 -26.83 6.86
C LEU A 91 1.67 -25.30 6.75
N ARG A 92 2.68 -24.50 7.11
CA ARG A 92 2.61 -23.04 7.01
C ARG A 92 2.35 -22.58 5.58
N ARG A 93 3.08 -23.12 4.59
CA ARG A 93 2.87 -22.78 3.17
C ARG A 93 1.48 -23.17 2.68
N ALA A 94 0.97 -24.33 3.10
CA ALA A 94 -0.37 -24.76 2.74
C ALA A 94 -1.43 -23.82 3.33
N ALA A 95 -1.24 -23.38 4.58
CA ALA A 95 -2.11 -22.41 5.22
C ALA A 95 -2.08 -21.03 4.53
N ILE A 96 -0.90 -20.53 4.13
CA ILE A 96 -0.77 -19.27 3.36
C ILE A 96 -1.58 -19.36 2.06
N ALA A 97 -1.47 -20.48 1.33
CA ALA A 97 -2.17 -20.68 0.06
C ALA A 97 -3.70 -20.81 0.23
N ALA A 98 -4.15 -21.40 1.33
CA ALA A 98 -5.58 -21.57 1.63
C ALA A 98 -6.24 -20.30 2.22
N ALA A 99 -5.46 -19.43 2.90
CA ALA A 99 -5.98 -18.28 3.64
C ALA A 99 -6.90 -17.34 2.82
N PRO A 100 -6.60 -17.00 1.55
CA PRO A 100 -7.47 -16.15 0.75
C PRO A 100 -8.89 -16.69 0.52
N ALA A 101 -9.07 -18.01 0.62
CA ALA A 101 -10.35 -18.67 0.37
C ALA A 101 -11.21 -18.81 1.65
N SER A 102 -10.69 -18.43 2.82
CA SER A 102 -11.40 -18.49 4.10
C SER A 102 -12.64 -17.59 4.10
N ALA A 103 -13.76 -18.09 4.65
CA ALA A 103 -14.98 -17.29 4.81
C ALA A 103 -14.73 -16.02 5.65
N ASP A 104 -13.93 -16.16 6.72
CA ASP A 104 -13.51 -15.07 7.60
C ASP A 104 -12.05 -14.66 7.31
N ALA A 105 -11.65 -14.57 6.03
CA ALA A 105 -10.25 -14.34 5.66
C ALA A 105 -9.62 -13.10 6.30
N TRP A 106 -10.41 -12.06 6.59
CA TRP A 106 -9.93 -10.84 7.22
C TRP A 106 -9.25 -11.12 8.59
N THR A 107 -9.77 -12.08 9.38
CA THR A 107 -9.21 -12.43 10.69
C THR A 107 -7.82 -13.05 10.60
N LEU A 108 -7.39 -13.46 9.40
CA LEU A 108 -6.07 -14.04 9.15
C LEU A 108 -5.00 -12.98 8.89
N LEU A 109 -5.38 -11.72 8.67
CA LEU A 109 -4.43 -10.64 8.36
C LEU A 109 -3.34 -10.45 9.45
N PRO A 110 -3.64 -10.48 10.76
CA PRO A 110 -2.60 -10.39 11.78
C PRO A 110 -1.62 -11.58 11.75
N ALA A 111 -2.12 -12.80 11.56
CA ALA A 111 -1.28 -14.00 11.48
C ALA A 111 -0.37 -13.96 10.23
N LEU A 112 -0.91 -13.51 9.09
CA LEU A 112 -0.14 -13.32 7.86
C LEU A 112 0.93 -12.23 8.02
N ALA A 113 0.65 -11.14 8.74
CA ALA A 113 1.65 -10.14 9.07
C ALA A 113 2.81 -10.74 9.89
N GLY A 114 2.50 -11.60 10.87
CA GLY A 114 3.50 -12.33 11.64
C GLY A 114 4.41 -13.21 10.78
N VAL A 115 3.84 -13.91 9.79
CA VAL A 115 4.62 -14.71 8.83
C VAL A 115 5.44 -13.82 7.88
N ALA A 116 4.86 -12.72 7.40
CA ALA A 116 5.51 -11.74 6.52
C ALA A 116 6.70 -11.03 7.19
N ALA A 117 6.71 -10.93 8.52
CA ALA A 117 7.83 -10.42 9.30
C ALA A 117 9.01 -11.40 9.41
N GLY A 118 8.84 -12.65 8.98
CA GLY A 118 9.85 -13.70 9.10
C GLY A 118 11.06 -13.52 8.17
N TRP A 119 12.14 -14.23 8.48
CA TRP A 119 13.39 -14.21 7.71
C TRP A 119 13.34 -15.06 6.43
N ASP A 120 12.45 -16.06 6.35
CA ASP A 120 12.24 -16.85 5.14
C ASP A 120 11.55 -16.00 4.07
N ARG A 121 12.33 -15.55 3.08
CA ARG A 121 11.87 -14.70 1.99
C ARG A 121 10.67 -15.28 1.24
N PHE A 122 10.65 -16.58 0.97
CA PHE A 122 9.57 -17.18 0.18
C PHE A 122 8.26 -17.20 0.96
N ALA A 123 8.32 -17.61 2.23
CA ALA A 123 7.14 -17.58 3.10
C ALA A 123 6.66 -16.14 3.35
N ALA A 124 7.59 -15.20 3.56
CA ALA A 124 7.24 -13.81 3.83
C ALA A 124 6.54 -13.13 2.64
N VAL A 125 7.06 -13.32 1.42
CA VAL A 125 6.45 -12.78 0.20
C VAL A 125 5.09 -13.42 -0.07
N ALA A 126 4.98 -14.75 0.05
CA ALA A 126 3.71 -15.44 -0.18
C ALA A 126 2.64 -15.02 0.84
N ALA A 127 3.01 -14.81 2.11
CA ALA A 127 2.10 -14.32 3.14
C ALA A 127 1.61 -12.90 2.85
N ALA A 128 2.51 -12.00 2.41
CA ALA A 128 2.15 -10.64 2.03
C ALA A 128 1.22 -10.61 0.80
N GLU A 129 1.44 -11.50 -0.17
CA GLU A 129 0.57 -11.63 -1.35
C GLU A 129 -0.81 -12.19 -1.01
N ALA A 130 -0.87 -13.20 -0.15
CA ALA A 130 -2.13 -13.72 0.36
C ALA A 130 -2.92 -12.64 1.11
N ALA A 131 -2.24 -11.87 1.98
CA ALA A 131 -2.86 -10.78 2.71
C ALA A 131 -3.34 -9.65 1.80
N LEU A 132 -2.58 -9.30 0.76
CA LEU A 132 -2.98 -8.32 -0.24
C LEU A 132 -4.18 -8.80 -1.06
N HIS A 133 -4.23 -10.09 -1.40
CA HIS A 133 -5.41 -10.68 -2.04
C HIS A 133 -6.65 -10.53 -1.15
N ILE A 134 -6.54 -10.86 0.13
CA ILE A 134 -7.61 -10.70 1.12
C ILE A 134 -8.05 -9.23 1.16
N ALA A 135 -7.12 -8.30 1.40
CA ALA A 135 -7.40 -6.87 1.52
C ALA A 135 -8.06 -6.25 0.27
N ARG A 136 -7.78 -6.78 -0.93
CA ARG A 136 -8.41 -6.33 -2.18
C ARG A 136 -9.85 -6.83 -2.35
N HIS A 137 -10.22 -7.92 -1.69
CA HIS A 137 -11.57 -8.49 -1.73
C HIS A 137 -12.42 -8.12 -0.51
N LEU A 138 -11.84 -7.41 0.46
CA LEU A 138 -12.63 -6.78 1.51
C LEU A 138 -13.47 -5.65 0.90
N GLY A 139 -14.77 -5.72 1.12
CA GLY A 139 -15.72 -4.64 0.87
C GLY A 139 -16.66 -4.44 2.06
N PRO A 140 -17.57 -3.45 1.97
CA PRO A 140 -18.49 -3.11 3.04
C PRO A 140 -19.30 -4.29 3.59
N THR A 141 -19.70 -5.23 2.71
CA THR A 141 -20.49 -6.40 3.09
C THR A 141 -19.71 -7.43 3.90
N SER A 142 -18.42 -7.64 3.56
CA SER A 142 -17.53 -8.53 4.31
C SER A 142 -17.05 -7.92 5.63
N ALA A 143 -17.20 -6.60 5.80
CA ALA A 143 -16.77 -5.89 7.00
C ALA A 143 -17.87 -5.75 8.07
N VAL A 144 -19.06 -6.29 7.83
CA VAL A 144 -20.15 -6.28 8.82
C VAL A 144 -19.71 -7.06 10.06
N GLY A 145 -19.66 -6.37 11.20
CA GLY A 145 -19.31 -6.95 12.49
C GLY A 145 -17.82 -7.01 12.80
N ILE A 146 -16.97 -6.32 12.02
CA ILE A 146 -15.58 -6.06 12.40
C ILE A 146 -15.56 -4.86 13.36
N GLU A 147 -14.90 -5.00 14.50
CA GLU A 147 -14.76 -3.93 15.50
C GLU A 147 -13.57 -2.98 15.16
N ASP A 148 -13.63 -1.70 15.58
CA ASP A 148 -12.60 -0.68 15.31
C ASP A 148 -11.19 -1.16 15.74
N ASP A 149 -11.10 -1.76 16.92
CA ASP A 149 -9.86 -2.23 17.52
C ASP A 149 -9.25 -3.42 16.74
N GLU A 150 -10.09 -4.24 16.12
CA GLU A 150 -9.65 -5.31 15.25
C GLU A 150 -9.04 -4.79 13.93
N VAL A 151 -9.66 -3.77 13.32
CA VAL A 151 -9.12 -3.09 12.14
C VAL A 151 -7.79 -2.42 12.50
N ASP A 152 -7.73 -1.73 13.63
CA ASP A 152 -6.53 -1.06 14.11
C ASP A 152 -5.40 -2.05 14.40
N ALA A 153 -5.70 -3.19 15.02
CA ALA A 153 -4.73 -4.24 15.28
C ALA A 153 -4.17 -4.84 13.98
N ALA A 154 -5.05 -5.10 12.99
CA ALA A 154 -4.62 -5.56 11.67
C ALA A 154 -3.75 -4.52 10.97
N GLN A 155 -4.15 -3.24 10.99
CA GLN A 155 -3.37 -2.15 10.40
C GLN A 155 -1.99 -1.99 11.07
N ALA A 156 -1.91 -2.07 12.40
CA ALA A 156 -0.67 -1.85 13.15
C ALA A 156 0.46 -2.82 12.74
N GLY A 157 0.12 -4.10 12.51
CA GLY A 157 1.08 -5.11 12.05
C GLY A 157 1.66 -4.78 10.67
N TRP A 158 0.80 -4.46 9.71
CA TRP A 158 1.22 -4.12 8.34
C TRP A 158 1.94 -2.77 8.27
N ARG A 159 1.50 -1.76 9.04
CA ARG A 159 2.21 -0.48 9.18
C ARG A 159 3.65 -0.66 9.68
N THR A 160 3.84 -1.55 10.65
CA THR A 160 5.17 -1.90 11.18
C THR A 160 6.05 -2.51 10.08
N LEU A 161 5.50 -3.41 9.26
CA LEU A 161 6.22 -4.02 8.13
C LEU A 161 6.57 -3.02 7.03
N ALA A 162 5.64 -2.14 6.66
CA ALA A 162 5.87 -1.11 5.65
C ALA A 162 7.08 -0.23 5.99
N ARG A 163 7.22 0.15 7.28
CA ARG A 163 8.33 0.97 7.77
C ARG A 163 9.60 0.19 8.10
N ALA A 164 9.58 -1.13 8.15
CA ALA A 164 10.75 -1.93 8.53
C ALA A 164 11.80 -1.93 7.40
N PRO A 165 12.96 -1.26 7.55
CA PRO A 165 13.95 -1.17 6.48
C PRO A 165 14.64 -2.51 6.20
N THR A 166 14.55 -3.46 7.14
CA THR A 166 15.06 -4.82 7.02
C THR A 166 14.10 -5.78 6.34
N ALA A 167 12.83 -5.40 6.18
CA ALA A 167 11.86 -6.21 5.47
C ALA A 167 12.13 -6.18 3.95
N TRP A 168 11.78 -7.27 3.28
CA TRP A 168 11.95 -7.38 1.83
C TRP A 168 11.15 -6.29 1.11
N PRO A 169 11.69 -5.58 0.10
CA PRO A 169 10.98 -4.51 -0.60
C PRO A 169 9.57 -4.88 -1.08
N ARG A 170 9.39 -6.10 -1.62
CA ARG A 170 8.08 -6.60 -2.08
C ARG A 170 7.08 -6.76 -0.92
N VAL A 171 7.54 -7.18 0.26
CA VAL A 171 6.70 -7.26 1.47
C VAL A 171 6.32 -5.86 1.94
N ARG A 172 7.27 -4.92 1.94
CA ARG A 172 7.02 -3.52 2.31
C ARG A 172 5.99 -2.87 1.40
N VAL A 173 6.11 -3.03 0.09
CA VAL A 173 5.14 -2.54 -0.91
C VAL A 173 3.75 -3.13 -0.66
N ALA A 174 3.64 -4.44 -0.51
CA ALA A 174 2.37 -5.09 -0.20
C ALA A 174 1.77 -4.59 1.12
N ALA A 175 2.60 -4.37 2.14
CA ALA A 175 2.18 -3.82 3.42
C ALA A 175 1.59 -2.40 3.29
N VAL A 176 2.22 -1.53 2.48
CA VAL A 176 1.66 -0.19 2.17
C VAL A 176 0.29 -0.30 1.51
N GLU A 177 0.15 -1.16 0.50
CA GLU A 177 -1.13 -1.38 -0.19
C GLU A 177 -2.21 -1.95 0.75
N ILE A 178 -1.87 -2.93 1.60
CA ILE A 178 -2.79 -3.51 2.59
C ILE A 178 -3.25 -2.44 3.57
N THR A 179 -2.34 -1.64 4.13
CA THR A 179 -2.70 -0.55 5.04
C THR A 179 -3.62 0.47 4.38
N ALA A 180 -3.35 0.85 3.13
CA ALA A 180 -4.20 1.78 2.38
C ALA A 180 -5.61 1.21 2.18
N ARG A 181 -5.73 -0.09 1.87
CA ARG A 181 -7.01 -0.77 1.67
C ARG A 181 -7.81 -0.88 2.95
N LEU A 182 -7.17 -1.29 4.04
CA LEU A 182 -7.83 -1.37 5.35
C LEU A 182 -8.30 0.00 5.83
N ARG A 183 -7.58 1.08 5.49
CA ARG A 183 -8.02 2.44 5.78
C ARG A 183 -9.22 2.85 4.93
N ALA A 184 -9.19 2.61 3.63
CA ALA A 184 -10.33 2.92 2.76
C ALA A 184 -11.59 2.18 3.22
N LEU A 185 -11.45 0.91 3.62
CA LEU A 185 -12.54 0.15 4.22
C LEU A 185 -13.04 0.81 5.51
N ALA A 186 -12.12 1.30 6.35
CA ALA A 186 -12.49 1.95 7.59
C ALA A 186 -13.26 3.26 7.38
N ASP A 187 -12.86 4.05 6.38
CA ASP A 187 -13.52 5.31 5.99
C ASP A 187 -14.94 5.06 5.43
N GLU A 188 -15.22 3.86 4.90
CA GLU A 188 -16.54 3.47 4.39
C GLU A 188 -17.51 2.98 5.49
N ILE A 189 -17.02 2.69 6.70
CA ILE A 189 -17.82 2.18 7.82
C ILE A 189 -18.12 3.33 8.78
N PRO A 190 -19.35 3.89 8.81
CA PRO A 190 -19.64 5.13 9.54
C PRO A 190 -19.48 5.03 11.06
N THR A 191 -19.43 3.81 11.60
CA THR A 191 -19.28 3.57 13.04
C THR A 191 -17.83 3.68 13.50
N LEU A 192 -16.86 3.63 12.58
CA LEU A 192 -15.46 3.66 12.97
C LEU A 192 -15.00 5.10 13.23
N THR A 193 -14.20 5.27 14.28
CA THR A 193 -13.61 6.57 14.59
C THR A 193 -12.58 6.95 13.52
N PRO A 194 -12.69 8.10 12.85
CA PRO A 194 -11.73 8.49 11.83
C PRO A 194 -10.34 8.69 12.47
N PRO A 195 -9.26 8.24 11.81
CA PRO A 195 -7.92 8.40 12.35
C PRO A 195 -7.55 9.89 12.41
N VAL A 196 -6.80 10.26 13.46
CA VAL A 196 -6.27 11.63 13.60
C VAL A 196 -5.31 11.90 12.42
N PRO A 197 -5.57 12.92 11.57
CA PRO A 197 -4.70 13.22 10.45
C PRO A 197 -3.34 13.74 10.91
N GLY A 198 -2.28 13.35 10.22
CA GLY A 198 -0.93 13.91 10.41
C GLY A 198 -0.77 15.30 9.79
N PRO A 199 0.45 15.88 9.85
CA PRO A 199 0.71 17.27 9.45
C PRO A 199 0.45 17.56 7.96
N ALA A 200 0.43 16.53 7.09
CA ALA A 200 0.08 16.66 5.68
C ALA A 200 -1.39 16.28 5.37
N GLY A 201 -2.24 16.11 6.39
CA GLY A 201 -3.55 15.46 6.22
C GLY A 201 -3.45 13.97 5.86
N LEU A 202 -2.22 13.45 5.75
CA LEU A 202 -1.90 12.05 5.55
C LEU A 202 -1.62 11.39 6.91
N PRO A 203 -1.79 10.07 7.02
CA PRO A 203 -1.28 9.30 8.14
C PRO A 203 0.24 9.57 8.28
N PRO A 204 0.76 9.74 9.52
CA PRO A 204 2.17 10.05 9.75
C PRO A 204 3.12 9.07 9.05
N ASP A 205 2.76 7.79 9.06
CA ASP A 205 3.49 6.70 8.43
C ASP A 205 3.55 6.85 6.90
N LEU A 206 2.48 7.33 6.25
CA LEU A 206 2.49 7.55 4.81
C LEU A 206 3.46 8.68 4.41
N THR A 207 3.56 9.73 5.24
CA THR A 207 4.50 10.84 5.00
C THR A 207 5.95 10.37 5.03
N GLU A 208 6.30 9.49 5.98
CA GLU A 208 7.63 8.87 6.04
C GLU A 208 7.92 7.99 4.81
N LEU A 209 6.94 7.19 4.39
CA LEU A 209 7.08 6.27 3.26
C LEU A 209 7.21 6.99 1.91
N LEU A 210 6.65 8.19 1.75
CA LEU A 210 6.88 9.03 0.57
C LEU A 210 8.35 9.47 0.43
N ALA A 211 9.10 9.48 1.54
CA ALA A 211 10.52 9.82 1.58
C ALA A 211 11.44 8.57 1.65
N ASP A 212 10.90 7.36 1.46
CA ASP A 212 11.67 6.11 1.60
C ASP A 212 12.86 6.04 0.63
N ALA A 213 13.94 5.35 1.03
CA ALA A 213 15.08 5.16 0.15
C ALA A 213 14.75 4.26 -1.06
N ASP A 214 13.86 3.29 -0.88
CA ASP A 214 13.45 2.36 -1.92
C ASP A 214 12.39 3.00 -2.85
N PRO A 215 12.66 3.13 -4.15
CA PRO A 215 11.71 3.73 -5.08
C PRO A 215 10.41 2.93 -5.24
N ALA A 216 10.42 1.61 -5.01
CA ALA A 216 9.19 0.81 -5.06
C ALA A 216 8.26 1.16 -3.89
N VAL A 217 8.82 1.40 -2.70
CA VAL A 217 8.06 1.82 -1.51
C VAL A 217 7.54 3.24 -1.68
N ARG A 218 8.37 4.19 -2.15
CA ARG A 218 7.90 5.56 -2.44
C ARG A 218 6.76 5.58 -3.45
N ARG A 219 6.88 4.77 -4.51
CA ARG A 219 5.83 4.64 -5.51
C ARG A 219 4.54 4.11 -4.90
N ALA A 220 4.60 3.02 -4.14
CA ALA A 220 3.43 2.45 -3.47
C ALA A 220 2.79 3.45 -2.49
N ALA A 221 3.61 4.23 -1.77
CA ALA A 221 3.14 5.29 -0.89
C ALA A 221 2.41 6.41 -1.64
N ALA A 222 2.91 6.83 -2.80
CA ALA A 222 2.23 7.80 -3.65
C ALA A 222 0.90 7.26 -4.20
N GLU A 223 0.84 5.98 -4.60
CA GLU A 223 -0.38 5.31 -5.05
C GLU A 223 -1.41 5.10 -3.91
N ALA A 224 -0.94 5.04 -2.65
CA ALA A 224 -1.75 4.87 -1.45
C ALA A 224 -2.35 6.17 -0.89
N VAL A 225 -2.07 7.32 -1.51
CA VAL A 225 -2.70 8.59 -1.12
C VAL A 225 -4.21 8.52 -1.40
N PRO A 226 -5.07 8.79 -0.41
CA PRO A 226 -6.52 8.63 -0.57
C PRO A 226 -7.10 9.66 -1.54
N ALA A 227 -8.23 9.31 -2.15
CA ALA A 227 -9.09 10.23 -2.91
C ALA A 227 -10.39 10.51 -2.12
N PRO A 228 -10.82 11.77 -1.97
CA PRO A 228 -10.15 12.99 -2.43
C PRO A 228 -8.82 13.21 -1.69
N MET A 229 -7.85 13.76 -2.42
CA MET A 229 -6.51 14.02 -1.94
C MET A 229 -6.55 15.14 -0.88
N PRO A 230 -5.97 14.91 0.30
CA PRO A 230 -5.85 15.96 1.31
C PRO A 230 -5.10 17.18 0.76
N VAL A 231 -5.63 18.38 1.00
CA VAL A 231 -5.06 19.64 0.49
C VAL A 231 -3.57 19.80 0.86
N LEU A 232 -3.21 19.40 2.08
CA LEU A 232 -1.84 19.50 2.60
C LEU A 232 -0.87 18.48 1.96
N ALA A 233 -1.36 17.43 1.29
CA ALA A 233 -0.52 16.46 0.56
C ALA A 233 -0.08 16.97 -0.83
N ARG A 234 -0.73 18.03 -1.35
CA ARG A 234 -0.45 18.55 -2.70
C ARG A 234 1.00 19.00 -2.88
N VAL A 235 1.53 19.79 -1.96
CA VAL A 235 2.90 20.33 -2.06
C VAL A 235 3.97 19.22 -1.99
N PRO A 236 3.93 18.27 -1.03
CA PRO A 236 4.84 17.13 -1.02
C PRO A 236 4.81 16.32 -2.32
N LEU A 237 3.62 15.98 -2.82
CA LEU A 237 3.48 15.20 -4.06
C LEU A 237 3.98 15.96 -5.29
N ALA A 238 3.72 17.28 -5.38
CA ALA A 238 4.24 18.10 -6.47
C ALA A 238 5.77 18.15 -6.44
N GLY A 239 6.36 18.26 -5.25
CA GLY A 239 7.80 18.16 -5.06
C GLY A 239 8.38 16.81 -5.47
N MET A 240 7.64 15.71 -5.33
CA MET A 240 8.03 14.38 -5.85
C MET A 240 7.93 14.32 -7.36
N VAL A 241 6.87 14.85 -7.97
CA VAL A 241 6.75 14.95 -9.43
C VAL A 241 7.96 15.67 -10.02
N GLU A 242 8.34 16.81 -9.42
CA GLU A 242 9.45 17.62 -9.89
C GLU A 242 10.81 16.94 -9.70
N ARG A 243 11.07 16.38 -8.51
CA ARG A 243 12.44 16.05 -8.07
C ARG A 243 12.74 14.56 -7.93
N ASP A 244 11.75 13.67 -7.96
CA ASP A 244 12.05 12.24 -7.82
C ASP A 244 12.84 11.76 -9.05
N PRO A 245 14.01 11.14 -8.84
CA PRO A 245 14.86 10.70 -9.95
C PRO A 245 14.24 9.52 -10.71
N VAL A 246 13.30 8.78 -10.11
CA VAL A 246 12.69 7.60 -10.72
C VAL A 246 11.37 7.98 -11.42
N PRO A 247 11.29 7.85 -12.76
CA PRO A 247 10.11 8.24 -13.54
C PRO A 247 8.80 7.64 -13.03
N GLY A 248 8.81 6.36 -12.63
CA GLY A 248 7.62 5.67 -12.12
C GLY A 248 7.11 6.22 -10.78
N VAL A 249 7.99 6.75 -9.92
CA VAL A 249 7.59 7.40 -8.66
C VAL A 249 6.97 8.77 -8.94
N ALA A 250 7.60 9.56 -9.81
CA ALA A 250 7.08 10.85 -10.23
C ALA A 250 5.68 10.71 -10.89
N LEU A 251 5.48 9.70 -11.75
CA LEU A 251 4.18 9.43 -12.37
C LEU A 251 3.13 8.94 -11.36
N ALA A 252 3.50 8.16 -10.34
CA ALA A 252 2.57 7.78 -9.27
C ALA A 252 2.14 9.01 -8.43
N ALA A 253 3.07 9.90 -8.10
CA ALA A 253 2.74 11.15 -7.42
C ALA A 253 1.84 12.05 -8.28
N ALA A 254 2.09 12.09 -9.60
CA ALA A 254 1.23 12.78 -10.55
C ALA A 254 -0.17 12.15 -10.63
N GLN A 255 -0.26 10.82 -10.57
CA GLN A 255 -1.54 10.11 -10.55
C GLN A 255 -2.40 10.56 -9.35
N ALA A 256 -1.81 10.59 -8.15
CA ALA A 256 -2.50 11.04 -6.95
C ALA A 256 -2.95 12.51 -7.05
N LEU A 257 -2.09 13.40 -7.55
CA LEU A 257 -2.42 14.82 -7.75
C LEU A 257 -3.51 15.07 -8.78
N CYS A 258 -3.40 14.41 -9.94
CA CYS A 258 -4.18 14.71 -11.13
C CYS A 258 -5.45 13.86 -11.25
N GLY A 259 -5.59 12.79 -10.44
CA GLY A 259 -6.73 11.88 -10.47
C GLY A 259 -8.07 12.56 -10.17
N GLU A 260 -8.08 13.58 -9.30
CA GLU A 260 -9.30 14.33 -8.96
C GLU A 260 -9.92 15.05 -10.17
N LEU A 261 -9.11 15.40 -11.17
CA LEU A 261 -9.59 16.06 -12.39
C LEU A 261 -10.52 15.15 -13.21
N ALA A 262 -10.44 13.82 -13.03
CA ALA A 262 -11.36 12.88 -13.65
C ALA A 262 -12.83 13.11 -13.23
N GLY A 263 -13.04 13.60 -12.01
CA GLY A 263 -14.35 13.93 -11.44
C GLY A 263 -14.81 15.36 -11.73
N GLY A 264 -14.09 16.12 -12.55
CA GLY A 264 -14.42 17.53 -12.84
C GLY A 264 -14.00 18.51 -11.73
N ALA A 265 -13.09 18.12 -10.84
CA ALA A 265 -12.51 19.04 -9.86
C ALA A 265 -11.80 20.23 -10.54
N ASP A 266 -11.75 21.37 -9.86
CA ASP A 266 -11.01 22.54 -10.32
C ASP A 266 -9.52 22.21 -10.46
N ALA A 267 -8.96 22.46 -11.65
CA ALA A 267 -7.56 22.21 -11.94
C ALA A 267 -6.62 23.24 -11.33
N ALA A 268 -7.10 24.46 -11.04
CA ALA A 268 -6.24 25.56 -10.61
C ALA A 268 -5.38 25.24 -9.38
N PRO A 269 -5.90 24.61 -8.30
CA PRO A 269 -5.08 24.26 -7.14
C PRO A 269 -4.01 23.20 -7.43
N VAL A 270 -4.29 22.25 -8.33
CA VAL A 270 -3.35 21.19 -8.73
C VAL A 270 -2.23 21.78 -9.59
N LEU A 271 -2.58 22.60 -10.58
CA LEU A 271 -1.62 23.28 -11.46
C LEU A 271 -0.75 24.27 -10.68
N ALA A 272 -1.32 25.00 -9.71
CA ALA A 272 -0.57 25.88 -8.83
C ALA A 272 0.44 25.12 -7.96
N ALA A 273 0.07 23.95 -7.44
CA ALA A 273 0.97 23.11 -6.65
C ALA A 273 2.12 22.53 -7.48
N LEU A 274 1.83 22.07 -8.71
CA LEU A 274 2.85 21.58 -9.64
C LEU A 274 3.82 22.68 -10.08
N GLY A 275 3.29 23.87 -10.34
CA GLY A 275 4.04 24.99 -10.89
C GLY A 275 4.70 24.69 -12.25
N PRO A 276 5.47 25.64 -12.80
CA PRO A 276 6.12 25.46 -14.11
C PRO A 276 7.12 24.31 -14.14
N ALA A 277 7.87 24.09 -13.05
CA ALA A 277 8.89 23.04 -12.97
C ALA A 277 8.26 21.63 -12.97
N GLY A 278 7.22 21.41 -12.16
CA GLY A 278 6.47 20.15 -12.13
C GLY A 278 5.79 19.87 -13.47
N LEU A 279 5.17 20.87 -14.09
CA LEU A 279 4.55 20.73 -15.41
C LEU A 279 5.56 20.41 -16.52
N ALA A 280 6.72 21.09 -16.53
CA ALA A 280 7.81 20.79 -17.46
C ALA A 280 8.34 19.36 -17.28
N ARG A 281 8.48 18.91 -16.03
CA ARG A 281 8.88 17.54 -15.71
C ARG A 281 7.85 16.51 -16.17
N LEU A 282 6.56 16.75 -15.95
CA LEU A 282 5.48 15.88 -16.46
C LEU A 282 5.47 15.82 -17.99
N ALA A 283 5.64 16.95 -18.67
CA ALA A 283 5.73 17.00 -20.13
C ALA A 283 6.91 16.18 -20.65
N ALA A 284 8.06 16.23 -19.99
CA ALA A 284 9.22 15.42 -20.32
C ALA A 284 8.95 13.92 -20.11
N LEU A 285 8.36 13.53 -18.97
CA LEU A 285 8.01 12.13 -18.67
C LEU A 285 7.03 11.55 -19.69
N LEU A 286 6.01 12.32 -20.08
CA LEU A 286 5.01 11.90 -21.06
C LEU A 286 5.51 11.94 -22.52
N SER A 287 6.67 12.53 -22.77
CA SER A 287 7.33 12.51 -24.09
C SER A 287 8.39 11.41 -24.21
N ALA A 288 8.69 10.70 -23.12
CA ALA A 288 9.77 9.73 -23.10
C ALA A 288 9.42 8.43 -23.87
N PRO A 289 10.37 7.81 -24.58
CA PRO A 289 10.12 6.57 -25.34
C PRO A 289 9.71 5.36 -24.48
N ASP A 290 10.13 5.33 -23.22
CA ASP A 290 9.86 4.25 -22.26
C ASP A 290 8.49 4.35 -21.59
N LEU A 291 7.66 5.32 -21.99
CA LEU A 291 6.31 5.54 -21.45
C LEU A 291 5.42 4.30 -21.55
N ALA A 292 5.64 3.42 -22.54
CA ALA A 292 4.90 2.17 -22.69
C ALA A 292 5.03 1.22 -21.48
N GLY A 293 6.12 1.32 -20.71
CA GLY A 293 6.35 0.54 -19.50
C GLY A 293 5.67 1.10 -18.25
N GLN A 294 5.04 2.27 -18.34
CA GLN A 294 4.40 2.94 -17.20
C GLN A 294 2.94 2.50 -17.04
N PRO A 295 2.38 2.52 -15.80
CA PRO A 295 0.98 2.17 -15.58
C PRO A 295 0.03 3.09 -16.36
N ALA A 296 -0.94 2.50 -17.06
CA ALA A 296 -1.86 3.26 -17.90
C ALA A 296 -2.64 4.33 -17.11
N GLY A 297 -3.06 4.04 -15.87
CA GLY A 297 -3.73 5.00 -14.99
C GLY A 297 -2.87 6.25 -14.75
N ALA A 298 -1.63 6.07 -14.28
CA ALA A 298 -0.69 7.16 -14.04
C ALA A 298 -0.46 8.03 -15.29
N VAL A 299 -0.34 7.41 -16.47
CA VAL A 299 -0.18 8.13 -17.74
C VAL A 299 -1.42 8.95 -18.09
N ILE A 300 -2.62 8.38 -17.91
CA ILE A 300 -3.89 9.07 -18.19
C ILE A 300 -4.07 10.26 -17.25
N ASP A 301 -3.82 10.08 -15.95
CA ASP A 301 -3.99 11.14 -14.95
C ASP A 301 -2.97 12.27 -15.13
N ALA A 302 -1.70 11.94 -15.35
CA ALA A 302 -0.69 12.95 -15.69
C ALA A 302 -1.08 13.75 -16.96
N ALA A 303 -1.64 13.06 -17.96
CA ALA A 303 -2.11 13.71 -19.18
C ALA A 303 -3.32 14.63 -18.96
N ARG A 304 -4.18 14.36 -17.97
CA ARG A 304 -5.27 15.27 -17.58
C ARG A 304 -4.74 16.60 -17.06
N CYS A 305 -3.69 16.58 -16.23
CA CYS A 305 -3.03 17.81 -15.78
C CYS A 305 -2.43 18.60 -16.94
N LEU A 306 -1.72 17.95 -17.88
CA LEU A 306 -1.18 18.65 -19.06
C LEU A 306 -2.28 19.20 -19.98
N ALA A 307 -3.42 18.50 -20.08
CA ALA A 307 -4.56 18.99 -20.84
C ALA A 307 -5.22 20.21 -20.17
N ALA A 308 -5.24 20.26 -18.84
CA ALA A 308 -5.75 21.40 -18.09
C ALA A 308 -4.81 22.63 -18.15
N ASP A 309 -3.49 22.42 -18.23
CA ASP A 309 -2.50 23.50 -18.42
C ASP A 309 -2.59 24.14 -19.82
N ASP A 310 -2.81 23.35 -20.87
CA ASP A 310 -2.93 23.80 -22.27
C ASP A 310 -1.80 24.73 -22.77
N SER A 311 -0.59 24.64 -22.21
CA SER A 311 0.57 25.30 -22.81
C SER A 311 0.99 24.60 -24.12
N ALA A 312 1.76 25.30 -24.96
CA ALA A 312 2.30 24.72 -26.19
C ALA A 312 3.17 23.47 -25.91
N ALA A 313 3.93 23.50 -24.82
CA ALA A 313 4.74 22.37 -24.36
C ALA A 313 3.86 21.18 -23.93
N SER A 314 2.83 21.43 -23.13
CA SER A 314 1.87 20.41 -22.70
C SER A 314 1.14 19.76 -23.89
N ARG A 315 0.69 20.57 -24.87
CA ARG A 315 0.10 20.03 -26.11
C ARG A 315 1.08 19.17 -26.92
N ALA A 316 2.36 19.54 -26.95
CA ALA A 316 3.39 18.75 -27.64
C ALA A 316 3.62 17.41 -26.93
N ALA A 317 3.75 17.43 -25.60
CA ALA A 317 3.89 16.22 -24.79
C ALA A 317 2.69 15.28 -24.94
N LEU A 318 1.46 15.81 -24.95
CA LEU A 318 0.26 15.00 -25.19
C LEU A 318 0.25 14.32 -26.57
N ARG A 319 0.81 14.97 -27.61
CA ARG A 319 0.96 14.33 -28.93
C ARG A 319 2.00 13.21 -28.88
N ALA A 320 3.15 13.44 -28.24
CA ALA A 320 4.19 12.43 -28.06
C ALA A 320 3.67 11.22 -27.25
N ALA A 321 2.94 11.47 -26.16
CA ALA A 321 2.32 10.43 -25.35
C ALA A 321 1.42 9.50 -26.17
N ARG A 322 0.66 10.01 -27.15
CA ARG A 322 -0.16 9.15 -28.03
C ARG A 322 0.66 8.23 -28.93
N VAL A 323 1.91 8.57 -29.22
CA VAL A 323 2.82 7.72 -30.00
C VAL A 323 3.41 6.63 -29.10
N HIS A 324 3.89 7.01 -27.92
CA HIS A 324 4.69 6.14 -27.05
C HIS A 324 3.87 5.35 -26.02
N ALA A 325 2.69 5.81 -25.63
CA ALA A 325 1.88 5.13 -24.62
C ALA A 325 1.34 3.79 -25.11
N ALA A 326 1.14 2.87 -24.16
CA ALA A 326 0.49 1.60 -24.37
C ALA A 326 -0.92 1.78 -25.00
N PRO A 327 -1.42 0.80 -25.78
CA PRO A 327 -2.68 0.92 -26.51
C PRO A 327 -3.88 1.33 -25.65
N VAL A 328 -3.97 0.81 -24.42
CA VAL A 328 -5.06 1.14 -23.48
C VAL A 328 -5.03 2.63 -23.10
N ALA A 329 -3.87 3.13 -22.66
CA ALA A 329 -3.70 4.54 -22.29
C ALA A 329 -3.98 5.45 -23.49
N ARG A 330 -3.44 5.11 -24.67
CA ARG A 330 -3.60 5.89 -25.91
C ARG A 330 -5.06 6.18 -26.27
N ARG A 331 -5.95 5.21 -26.07
CA ARG A 331 -7.39 5.36 -26.35
C ARG A 331 -8.09 6.32 -25.38
N LEU A 332 -7.56 6.46 -24.18
CA LEU A 332 -8.14 7.25 -23.08
C LEU A 332 -7.48 8.62 -22.91
N LEU A 333 -6.35 8.88 -23.59
CA LEU A 333 -5.67 10.18 -23.53
C LEU A 333 -6.59 11.30 -24.05
N PRO A 334 -6.66 12.45 -23.36
CA PRO A 334 -7.48 13.58 -23.78
C PRO A 334 -7.06 14.02 -25.18
N ARG A 335 -8.01 14.26 -26.08
CA ARG A 335 -7.73 14.83 -27.40
C ARG A 335 -7.39 16.30 -27.19
N GLY A 336 -6.14 16.68 -27.48
CA GLY A 336 -5.67 18.06 -27.39
C GLY A 336 -6.38 18.87 -28.47
N GLY A 337 -7.56 19.38 -28.13
CA GLY A 337 -8.41 20.17 -29.00
C GLY A 337 -8.46 21.58 -28.47
N ALA A 338 -7.94 22.51 -29.26
CA ALA A 338 -8.15 23.94 -29.05
C ALA A 338 -9.66 24.22 -29.06
N GLY A 339 -10.19 24.80 -27.98
CA GLY A 339 -11.47 25.53 -28.08
C GLY A 339 -12.75 24.73 -27.81
N GLY A 340 -12.74 23.82 -26.84
CA GLY A 340 -13.97 23.41 -26.15
C GLY A 340 -14.28 24.31 -24.95
N GLY A 341 -14.11 25.64 -25.08
CA GLY A 341 -14.59 26.54 -24.03
C GLY A 341 -16.09 26.28 -23.80
N PRO A 342 -16.57 26.24 -22.54
CA PRO A 342 -17.99 26.14 -22.30
C PRO A 342 -18.65 27.30 -23.06
N ARG A 343 -19.52 26.97 -24.02
CA ARG A 343 -20.45 27.94 -24.57
C ARG A 343 -21.30 28.40 -23.38
N ARG A 344 -20.92 29.53 -22.79
CA ARG A 344 -21.79 30.29 -21.90
C ARG A 344 -22.89 30.93 -22.74
#